data_AF-A0A6G3MLF3-F1
#
_entry.id   AF-A0A6G3MLF3-F1
#
_cell.length_a   1.000
_cell.length_b   1.000
_cell.length_c   1.000
_cell.angle_alpha   90.00
_cell.angle_beta   90.00
_cell.angle_gamma   90.00
#
_symmetry.space_group_name_H-M   'P 1'
#
loop_
_entity.id
_entity.type
_entity.pdbx_description
1 polymer ?
#
loop_
_entity_poly.entity_id
_entity_poly.type
_entity_poly.pdbx_seq_one_letter_code
_entity_poly.pdbx_strand_id
1 'polypeptide(L)'
;NATSDNGPTWVKMTTFNETNDIVSDISFAPLRLGLLLAACFENGIIRVYKSEDITNLSRWSVKFSSHLLPGCSCLSWGDSLLIGSSCIAIGFTCHFSNMDNKNGSRISSYSKNVDLIQYKADVESWEKIETDPIISSLGNVCDLAFSPYTGRDYHLLAIAANTLHLYQIF
;
A
#
# COMPACT_ATOMS: atom_id res chain seq x y z
N ASN A 1 -22.32 -6.82 -43.69
CA ASN A 1 -22.03 -7.39 -42.37
C ASN A 1 -20.78 -6.73 -41.79
N ALA A 2 -20.95 -5.58 -41.16
CA ALA A 2 -19.92 -4.97 -40.33
C ALA A 2 -20.23 -5.36 -38.88
N THR A 3 -19.32 -6.10 -38.26
CA THR A 3 -19.36 -6.41 -36.83
C THR A 3 -19.26 -5.10 -36.06
N SER A 4 -20.35 -4.70 -35.38
CA SER A 4 -20.34 -3.59 -34.43
C SER A 4 -19.47 -3.99 -33.25
N ASP A 5 -18.20 -3.63 -33.33
CA ASP A 5 -17.23 -3.78 -32.26
C ASP A 5 -17.59 -2.78 -31.16
N ASN A 6 -18.58 -3.14 -30.35
CA ASN A 6 -18.92 -2.40 -29.14
C ASN A 6 -17.71 -2.58 -28.21
N GLY A 7 -16.94 -1.50 -28.06
CA GLY A 7 -15.73 -1.48 -27.23
C GLY A 7 -15.97 -1.95 -25.78
N PRO A 8 -14.91 -1.97 -24.95
CA PRO A 8 -14.96 -2.61 -23.64
C PRO A 8 -16.14 -2.10 -22.80
N THR A 9 -16.99 -3.03 -22.38
CA THR A 9 -18.13 -2.74 -21.52
C THR A 9 -17.67 -2.69 -20.07
N TRP A 10 -18.00 -1.59 -19.39
CA TRP A 10 -17.69 -1.44 -17.98
C TRP A 10 -18.78 -2.14 -17.15
N VAL A 11 -18.38 -3.15 -16.38
CA VAL A 11 -19.28 -3.89 -15.49
C VAL A 11 -18.76 -3.76 -14.06
N LYS A 12 -19.61 -3.25 -13.17
CA LYS A 12 -19.30 -3.18 -11.74
C LYS A 12 -19.42 -4.57 -11.12
N MET A 13 -18.31 -5.10 -10.59
CA MET A 13 -18.28 -6.44 -9.98
C MET A 13 -18.65 -6.44 -8.49
N THR A 14 -18.16 -5.47 -7.71
CA THR A 14 -18.41 -5.41 -6.26
C THR A 14 -18.20 -4.01 -5.68
N THR A 15 -18.49 -3.81 -4.39
CA THR A 15 -18.13 -2.63 -3.60
C THR A 15 -17.83 -3.05 -2.17
N PHE A 16 -16.70 -2.61 -1.63
CA PHE A 16 -16.27 -2.87 -0.27
C PHE A 16 -16.79 -1.75 0.65
N ASN A 17 -17.84 -2.02 1.44
CA ASN A 17 -18.55 -1.00 2.23
C ASN A 17 -18.24 -1.04 3.74
N GLU A 18 -17.18 -1.73 4.16
CA GLU A 18 -16.92 -2.06 5.57
C GLU A 18 -16.24 -0.94 6.37
N THR A 19 -15.85 0.16 5.73
CA THR A 19 -15.22 1.34 6.37
C THR A 19 -15.90 2.61 5.88
N ASN A 20 -16.26 3.48 6.83
CA ASN A 20 -16.81 4.81 6.54
C ASN A 20 -15.70 5.85 6.32
N ASP A 21 -14.56 5.44 5.77
CA ASP A 21 -13.38 6.29 5.62
C ASP A 21 -12.94 6.38 4.16
N ILE A 22 -12.11 7.39 3.88
CA ILE A 22 -11.62 7.69 2.54
C ILE A 22 -10.53 6.66 2.20
N VAL A 23 -10.70 6.00 1.05
CA VAL A 23 -9.67 5.16 0.46
C VAL A 23 -8.64 6.07 -0.19
N SER A 24 -7.42 6.06 0.33
CA SER A 24 -6.34 6.91 -0.17
C SER A 24 -5.66 6.29 -1.37
N ASP A 25 -5.44 4.97 -1.33
CA ASP A 25 -4.79 4.25 -2.43
C ASP A 25 -5.17 2.76 -2.44
N ILE A 26 -5.00 2.12 -3.59
CA ILE A 26 -5.30 0.71 -3.85
C ILE A 26 -4.24 0.08 -4.74
N SER A 27 -3.98 -1.22 -4.58
CA SER A 27 -3.11 -1.94 -5.51
C SER A 27 -3.37 -3.43 -5.49
N PHE A 28 -3.42 -4.02 -6.68
CA PHE A 28 -3.47 -5.47 -6.84
C PHE A 28 -2.11 -6.09 -6.51
N ALA A 29 -2.15 -7.25 -5.87
CA ALA A 29 -0.94 -7.98 -5.56
C ALA A 29 -0.30 -8.61 -6.81
N PRO A 30 0.97 -9.02 -6.72
CA PRO A 30 1.63 -9.80 -7.75
C PRO A 30 0.87 -11.09 -8.07
N LEU A 31 0.85 -11.47 -9.36
CA LEU A 31 0.05 -12.59 -9.89
C LEU A 31 0.20 -13.90 -9.11
N ARG A 32 1.40 -14.21 -8.61
CA ARG A 32 1.67 -15.47 -7.89
C ARG A 32 0.94 -15.58 -6.54
N LEU A 33 0.49 -14.47 -5.97
CA LEU A 33 -0.28 -14.47 -4.72
C LEU A 33 -1.79 -14.72 -4.95
N GLY A 34 -2.19 -14.92 -6.21
CA GLY A 34 -3.58 -14.98 -6.62
C GLY A 34 -4.22 -13.60 -6.67
N LEU A 35 -5.54 -13.55 -6.60
CA LEU A 35 -6.29 -12.31 -6.71
C LEU A 35 -6.47 -11.66 -5.33
N LEU A 36 -5.47 -10.87 -4.95
CA LEU A 36 -5.49 -10.01 -3.76
C LEU A 36 -5.56 -8.53 -4.16
N LEU A 37 -6.30 -7.75 -3.39
CA LEU A 37 -6.39 -6.29 -3.51
C LEU A 37 -6.06 -5.66 -2.17
N ALA A 38 -5.00 -4.87 -2.11
CA ALA A 38 -4.69 -4.02 -0.96
C ALA A 38 -5.38 -2.66 -1.09
N ALA A 39 -5.81 -2.12 0.03
CA ALA A 39 -6.32 -0.75 0.15
C ALA A 39 -5.78 -0.12 1.44
N CYS A 40 -5.39 1.16 1.37
CA CYS A 40 -5.08 1.97 2.54
C CYS A 40 -6.09 3.11 2.66
N PHE A 41 -6.36 3.53 3.89
CA PHE A 41 -7.37 4.51 4.23
C PHE A 41 -6.74 5.65 5.03
N GLU A 42 -7.27 6.87 4.90
CA GLU A 42 -6.70 8.06 5.53
C GLU A 42 -6.61 7.94 7.06
N ASN A 43 -7.50 7.19 7.70
CA ASN A 43 -7.45 6.94 9.14
C ASN A 43 -6.37 5.96 9.61
N GLY A 44 -5.55 5.43 8.71
CA GLY A 44 -4.48 4.48 9.05
C GLY A 44 -4.86 3.01 8.93
N ILE A 45 -6.11 2.70 8.53
CA ILE A 45 -6.49 1.31 8.25
C ILE A 45 -5.80 0.86 6.96
N ILE A 46 -5.30 -0.37 6.96
CA ILE A 46 -4.88 -1.10 5.75
C ILE A 46 -5.63 -2.40 5.73
N ARG A 47 -6.12 -2.78 4.56
CA ARG A 47 -6.76 -4.07 4.32
C ARG A 47 -6.21 -4.75 3.09
N VAL A 48 -6.20 -6.08 3.16
CA VAL A 48 -5.97 -6.94 1.99
C VAL A 48 -7.16 -7.86 1.83
N TYR A 49 -7.84 -7.74 0.70
CA TYR A 49 -8.97 -8.54 0.29
C TYR A 49 -8.50 -9.67 -0.63
N LYS A 50 -9.05 -10.88 -0.47
CA LYS A 50 -8.84 -12.02 -1.38
C LYS A 50 -10.16 -12.44 -1.99
N SER A 51 -10.16 -12.64 -3.31
CA SER A 51 -11.30 -13.23 -4.01
C SER A 51 -11.52 -14.67 -3.50
N GLU A 52 -12.74 -14.99 -3.09
CA GLU A 52 -13.09 -16.37 -2.68
C GLU A 52 -13.25 -17.28 -3.90
N ASP A 53 -13.70 -16.69 -5.02
CA ASP A 53 -13.94 -17.37 -6.28
C ASP A 53 -13.59 -16.42 -7.43
N ILE A 54 -12.58 -16.76 -8.23
CA ILE A 54 -12.14 -15.92 -9.37
C ILE A 54 -13.15 -15.89 -10.51
N THR A 55 -14.10 -16.83 -10.53
CA THR A 55 -15.20 -16.86 -11.52
C THR A 55 -16.38 -16.00 -11.07
N ASN A 56 -16.47 -15.70 -9.76
CA ASN A 56 -17.50 -14.87 -9.17
C ASN A 56 -16.89 -13.79 -8.26
N LEU A 57 -16.46 -12.68 -8.90
CA LEU A 57 -15.79 -11.56 -8.24
C LEU A 57 -16.71 -10.71 -7.32
N SER A 58 -17.93 -11.16 -7.05
CA SER A 58 -18.77 -10.54 -6.01
C SER A 58 -18.33 -10.92 -4.59
N ARG A 59 -17.58 -12.02 -4.44
CA ARG A 59 -17.23 -12.60 -3.14
C ARG A 59 -15.75 -12.40 -2.80
N TRP A 60 -15.51 -11.61 -1.77
CA TRP A 60 -14.18 -11.32 -1.25
C TRP A 60 -14.16 -11.50 0.26
N SER A 61 -13.03 -11.94 0.80
CA SER A 61 -12.78 -12.03 2.24
C SER A 61 -11.60 -11.15 2.63
N VAL A 62 -11.67 -10.53 3.81
CA VAL A 62 -10.53 -9.81 4.39
C VAL A 62 -9.51 -10.84 4.88
N LYS A 63 -8.30 -10.80 4.33
CA LYS A 63 -7.17 -11.66 4.75
C LYS A 63 -6.23 -10.97 5.72
N PHE A 64 -6.18 -9.65 5.66
CA PHE A 64 -5.40 -8.85 6.57
C PHE A 64 -6.13 -7.54 6.85
N SER A 65 -6.09 -7.11 8.10
CA SER A 65 -6.52 -5.79 8.51
C SER A 65 -5.62 -5.34 9.66
N SER A 66 -5.05 -4.15 9.55
CA SER A 66 -4.28 -3.54 10.62
C SER A 66 -4.54 -2.05 10.67
N HIS A 67 -4.36 -1.47 11.85
CA HIS A 67 -4.48 -0.05 12.09
C HIS A 67 -3.07 0.49 12.37
N LEU A 68 -2.55 1.30 11.43
CA LEU A 68 -1.25 1.95 11.55
C LEU A 68 -1.43 3.37 12.09
N LEU A 69 -0.66 4.33 11.57
CA LEU A 69 -0.83 5.73 11.88
C LEU A 69 -1.84 6.35 10.90
N PRO A 70 -2.63 7.34 11.33
CA PRO A 70 -3.41 8.15 10.41
C PRO A 70 -2.51 8.85 9.39
N GLY A 71 -3.09 9.18 8.24
CA GLY A 71 -2.41 9.87 7.14
C GLY A 71 -1.84 8.96 6.07
N CYS A 72 -2.27 7.70 5.96
CA CYS A 72 -1.93 6.85 4.81
C CYS A 72 -2.24 7.60 3.52
N SER A 73 -1.31 7.59 2.57
CA SER A 73 -1.43 8.38 1.34
C SER A 73 -1.24 7.58 0.07
N CYS A 74 -0.40 6.56 0.11
CA CYS A 74 -0.06 5.71 -1.03
C CYS A 74 0.39 4.33 -0.54
N LEU A 75 0.34 3.35 -1.43
CA LEU A 75 0.79 2.00 -1.17
C LEU A 75 1.43 1.38 -2.41
N SER A 76 2.35 0.44 -2.21
CA SER A 76 3.02 -0.24 -3.32
C SER A 76 3.35 -1.68 -2.95
N TRP A 77 3.13 -2.61 -3.87
CA TRP A 77 3.52 -4.01 -3.69
C TRP A 77 4.91 -4.29 -4.21
N GLY A 78 5.74 -4.92 -3.38
CA GLY A 78 7.01 -5.52 -3.75
C GLY A 78 6.85 -7.03 -3.90
N ASP A 79 7.27 -7.56 -5.05
CA ASP A 79 7.37 -9.01 -5.30
C ASP A 79 8.84 -9.44 -5.24
N SER A 80 9.18 -10.40 -4.38
CA SER A 80 10.45 -11.11 -4.43
C SER A 80 10.20 -12.57 -4.77
N LEU A 81 10.53 -12.94 -6.01
CA LEU A 81 10.34 -14.32 -6.46
C LEU A 81 11.34 -15.29 -5.81
N LEU A 82 12.48 -14.77 -5.33
CA LEU A 82 13.54 -15.58 -4.74
C LEU A 82 13.31 -15.90 -3.26
N ILE A 83 12.75 -14.96 -2.52
CA ILE A 83 12.64 -15.06 -1.05
C ILE A 83 11.31 -15.69 -0.62
N GLY A 84 10.36 -15.87 -1.56
CA GLY A 84 9.04 -16.41 -1.25
C GLY A 84 8.16 -15.46 -0.41
N SER A 85 8.61 -14.21 -0.26
CA SER A 85 7.93 -13.17 0.49
C SER A 85 7.57 -12.01 -0.44
N SER A 86 6.39 -11.46 -0.26
CA SER A 86 5.99 -10.19 -0.87
C SER A 86 5.82 -9.16 0.23
N CYS A 87 6.00 -7.89 -0.09
CA CYS A 87 5.81 -6.83 0.88
C CYS A 87 4.92 -5.73 0.31
N ILE A 88 4.34 -4.95 1.21
CA ILE A 88 3.58 -3.74 0.91
C ILE A 88 4.29 -2.62 1.63
N ALA A 89 4.69 -1.60 0.88
CA ALA A 89 5.11 -0.32 1.43
C ALA A 89 3.89 0.60 1.51
N ILE A 90 3.78 1.33 2.61
CA ILE A 90 2.70 2.29 2.86
C ILE A 90 3.32 3.63 3.20
N GLY A 91 2.95 4.64 2.44
CA GLY A 91 3.38 6.01 2.63
C GLY A 91 2.40 6.77 3.52
N PHE A 92 2.92 7.71 4.27
CA PHE A 92 2.14 8.60 5.10
C PHE A 92 2.43 10.06 4.78
N THR A 93 1.39 10.87 4.87
CA THR A 93 1.49 12.32 4.97
C THR A 93 1.39 12.69 6.44
N CYS A 94 2.27 13.56 6.92
CA CYS A 94 2.13 14.04 8.27
C CYS A 94 0.93 14.99 8.36
N HIS A 95 -0.03 14.64 9.22
CA HIS A 95 -1.01 15.60 9.68
C HIS A 95 -0.29 16.58 10.61
N PHE A 96 -0.08 17.80 10.11
CA PHE A 96 0.31 18.91 10.98
C PHE A 96 -0.88 19.21 11.88
N SER A 97 -0.73 18.99 13.17
CA SER A 97 -1.68 19.54 14.11
C SER A 97 -1.44 21.05 14.13
N ASN A 98 -2.51 21.82 14.00
CA ASN A 98 -2.48 23.27 14.18
C ASN A 98 -2.36 23.55 15.69
N MET A 99 -1.31 23.04 16.33
CA MET A 99 -1.00 23.41 17.70
C MET A 99 -0.23 24.72 17.64
N ASP A 100 -0.92 25.80 18.02
CA ASP A 100 -0.45 27.17 18.12
C ASP A 100 0.78 27.27 19.03
N ASN A 101 1.94 26.94 18.51
CA ASN A 101 3.18 27.32 19.14
C ASN A 101 3.37 28.80 18.82
N LYS A 102 3.43 29.67 19.84
CA LYS A 102 3.55 31.14 19.73
C LYS A 102 4.74 31.65 18.89
N ASN A 103 5.54 30.74 18.34
CA ASN A 103 6.71 30.96 17.49
C ASN A 103 6.52 30.51 16.03
N GLY A 104 5.31 30.14 15.59
CA GLY A 104 5.01 29.82 14.17
C GLY A 104 5.62 28.50 13.65
N SER A 105 6.19 27.67 14.52
CA SER A 105 6.73 26.36 14.14
C SER A 105 5.61 25.31 14.12
N ARG A 106 5.32 24.77 12.94
CA ARG A 106 4.33 23.68 12.75
C ARG A 106 4.89 22.38 13.31
N ILE A 107 4.23 21.80 14.30
CA ILE A 107 4.62 20.49 14.86
C ILE A 107 3.94 19.40 14.04
N SER A 108 4.74 18.54 13.41
CA SER A 108 4.24 17.28 12.85
C SER A 108 3.77 16.39 13.99
N SER A 109 2.51 15.95 13.99
CA SER A 109 1.96 15.15 15.10
C SER A 109 2.53 13.73 15.13
N TYR A 110 3.07 13.25 14.00
CA TYR A 110 3.67 11.92 13.84
C TYR A 110 4.92 12.01 12.96
N SER A 111 5.98 11.29 13.33
CA SER A 111 7.28 11.27 12.62
C SER A 111 7.48 9.95 11.88
N LYS A 112 6.49 9.49 11.11
CA LYS A 112 6.65 8.30 10.28
C LYS A 112 6.15 8.56 8.88
N ASN A 113 6.96 8.18 7.90
CA ASN A 113 6.71 8.50 6.50
C ASN A 113 6.45 7.24 5.70
N VAL A 114 7.09 6.11 6.05
CA VAL A 114 6.83 4.82 5.42
C VAL A 114 6.79 3.69 6.44
N ASP A 115 5.83 2.77 6.26
CA ASP A 115 5.75 1.47 6.90
C ASP A 115 5.89 0.35 5.87
N LEU A 116 6.37 -0.81 6.32
CA LEU A 116 6.45 -2.03 5.52
C LEU A 116 5.68 -3.16 6.21
N ILE A 117 4.91 -3.90 5.42
CA ILE A 117 4.21 -5.11 5.85
C ILE A 117 4.62 -6.24 4.92
N GLN A 118 5.07 -7.37 5.45
CA GLN A 118 5.43 -8.55 4.68
C GLN A 118 4.33 -9.59 4.74
N TYR A 119 4.06 -10.20 3.59
CA TYR A 119 3.30 -11.42 3.45
C TYR A 119 4.26 -12.60 3.33
N LYS A 120 4.15 -13.52 4.27
CA LYS A 120 4.86 -14.80 4.31
C LYS A 120 3.95 -15.89 3.74
N ALA A 121 4.21 -16.28 2.49
CA ALA A 121 3.35 -17.19 1.76
C ALA A 121 3.37 -18.63 2.32
N ASP A 122 4.48 -19.04 2.94
CA ASP A 122 4.68 -20.36 3.56
C ASP A 122 3.74 -20.60 4.75
N VAL A 123 3.52 -19.58 5.57
CA VAL A 123 2.64 -19.64 6.75
C VAL A 123 1.34 -18.85 6.56
N GLU A 124 1.08 -18.35 5.35
CA GLU A 124 -0.02 -17.45 4.99
C GLU A 124 -0.23 -16.32 6.01
N SER A 125 0.85 -15.73 6.52
CA SER A 125 0.80 -14.75 7.60
C SER A 125 1.30 -13.38 7.17
N TRP A 126 0.92 -12.37 7.95
CA TRP A 126 1.28 -10.98 7.72
C TRP A 126 2.04 -10.46 8.91
N GLU A 127 3.17 -9.80 8.66
CA GLU A 127 3.97 -9.19 9.72
C GLU A 127 4.40 -7.78 9.34
N LYS A 128 4.52 -6.92 10.36
CA LYS A 128 5.07 -5.58 10.17
C LYS A 128 6.59 -5.68 10.21
N ILE A 129 7.25 -5.11 9.19
CA ILE A 129 8.70 -4.94 9.17
C ILE A 129 9.03 -3.57 9.78
N GLU A 130 10.03 -3.54 10.65
CA GLU A 130 10.56 -2.29 11.18
C GLU A 130 11.27 -1.50 10.09
N THR A 131 10.87 -0.25 9.89
CA THR A 131 11.49 0.66 8.93
C THR A 131 12.62 1.45 9.58
N ASP A 132 13.68 1.70 8.82
CA ASP A 132 14.84 2.46 9.28
C ASP A 132 14.41 3.86 9.74
N PRO A 133 14.84 4.33 10.93
CA PRO A 133 14.54 5.67 11.42
C PRO A 133 14.92 6.80 10.45
N ILE A 134 15.89 6.62 9.55
CA ILE A 134 16.27 7.64 8.55
C ILE A 134 15.06 8.03 7.66
N ILE A 135 14.16 7.08 7.41
CA ILE A 135 12.96 7.25 6.59
C ILE A 135 11.94 8.18 7.29
N SER A 136 12.07 8.44 8.61
CA SER A 136 11.17 9.31 9.39
C SER A 136 11.27 10.83 9.07
N SER A 137 12.18 11.21 8.17
CA SER A 137 12.50 12.62 7.87
C SER A 137 12.19 13.06 6.44
N LEU A 138 11.52 12.22 5.65
CA LEU A 138 11.28 12.47 4.21
C LEU A 138 10.23 13.55 3.91
N GLY A 139 9.39 13.88 4.89
CA GLY A 139 8.21 14.73 4.68
C GLY A 139 7.03 13.96 4.06
N ASN A 140 6.06 14.66 3.50
CA ASN A 140 4.84 14.03 3.00
C ASN A 140 5.15 13.08 1.83
N VAL A 141 4.90 11.78 2.03
CA VAL A 141 5.04 10.79 0.96
C VAL A 141 3.78 10.82 0.10
N CYS A 142 3.94 11.04 -1.19
CA CYS A 142 2.83 11.12 -2.14
C CYS A 142 2.76 9.92 -3.09
N ASP A 143 3.87 9.21 -3.30
CA ASP A 143 3.90 8.01 -4.13
C ASP A 143 5.01 7.05 -3.72
N LEU A 144 4.78 5.77 -3.99
CA LEU A 144 5.69 4.67 -3.71
C LEU A 144 5.70 3.71 -4.90
N ALA A 145 6.89 3.34 -5.36
CA ALA A 145 7.04 2.37 -6.44
C ALA A 145 8.15 1.37 -6.12
N PHE A 146 7.77 0.11 -5.90
CA PHE A 146 8.75 -0.97 -5.97
C PHE A 146 9.21 -1.18 -7.41
N SER A 147 10.51 -1.40 -7.58
CA SER A 147 11.06 -1.84 -8.85
C SER A 147 10.54 -3.23 -9.21
N PRO A 148 10.33 -3.55 -10.50
CA PRO A 148 10.14 -4.92 -10.92
C PRO A 148 11.37 -5.77 -10.58
N TYR A 149 11.17 -7.06 -10.36
CA TYR A 149 12.26 -8.00 -10.15
C TYR A 149 13.12 -8.11 -11.42
N THR A 150 14.41 -7.79 -11.31
CA THR A 150 15.37 -7.95 -12.42
C THR A 150 16.62 -8.72 -11.99
N GLY A 151 16.44 -9.79 -11.20
CA GLY A 151 17.56 -10.67 -10.79
C GLY A 151 18.34 -10.22 -9.56
N ARG A 152 17.79 -9.30 -8.75
CA ARG A 152 18.41 -8.83 -7.49
C ARG A 152 17.93 -9.67 -6.31
N ASP A 153 18.77 -9.78 -5.30
CA ASP A 153 18.49 -10.38 -3.98
C ASP A 153 17.90 -9.38 -2.97
N TYR A 154 17.61 -8.15 -3.40
CA TYR A 154 16.98 -7.10 -2.61
C TYR A 154 15.89 -6.38 -3.40
N HIS A 155 14.97 -5.74 -2.69
CA HIS A 155 13.99 -4.83 -3.26
C HIS A 155 14.59 -3.43 -3.44
N LEU A 156 14.19 -2.75 -4.52
CA LEU A 156 14.35 -1.31 -4.64
C LEU A 156 13.00 -0.65 -4.50
N LEU A 157 12.92 0.36 -3.63
CA LEU A 157 11.73 1.18 -3.41
C LEU A 157 12.06 2.63 -3.75
N ALA A 158 11.36 3.17 -4.74
CA ALA A 158 11.33 4.60 -5.00
C ALA A 158 10.27 5.25 -4.09
N ILE A 159 10.64 6.36 -3.46
CA ILE A 159 9.77 7.13 -2.56
C ILE A 159 9.71 8.55 -3.06
N ALA A 160 8.54 8.99 -3.50
CA ALA A 160 8.28 10.39 -3.83
C ALA A 160 7.77 11.10 -2.58
N ALA A 161 8.56 12.05 -2.08
CA ALA A 161 8.18 12.93 -0.99
C ALA A 161 8.54 14.38 -1.35
N ASN A 162 9.05 15.17 -0.40
CA ASN A 162 9.63 16.49 -0.72
C ASN A 162 10.78 16.38 -1.75
N THR A 163 11.48 15.25 -1.73
CA THR A 163 12.49 14.85 -2.70
C THR A 163 12.24 13.41 -3.14
N LEU A 164 12.85 13.01 -4.27
CA LEU A 164 12.79 11.62 -4.74
C LEU A 164 13.93 10.83 -4.10
N HIS A 165 13.60 9.70 -3.49
CA HIS A 165 14.56 8.81 -2.85
C HIS A 165 14.46 7.41 -3.44
N LEU A 166 15.60 6.71 -3.49
CA LEU A 166 15.67 5.31 -3.88
C LEU A 166 16.35 4.53 -2.75
N TYR A 167 15.63 3.56 -2.20
CA TYR A 167 16.11 2.73 -1.10
C TYR A 167 16.27 1.28 -1.52
N GLN A 168 17.31 0.65 -1.01
CA GLN A 168 17.53 -0.78 -1.05
C GLN A 168 16.97 -1.40 0.24
N ILE A 169 16.12 -2.41 0.11
CA ILE A 169 15.47 -3.13 1.22
C ILE A 169 15.81 -4.62 1.05
N PHE A 170 16.42 -5.22 2.08
CA PHE A 170 16.77 -6.64 2.11
C PHE A 170 15.62 -7.49 2.65
#